data_AF-A0A4Y2UQ65-F1
#
_entry.id   AF-A0A4Y2UQ65-F1
#
_cell.length_a   1.000
_cell.length_b   1.000
_cell.length_c   1.000
_cell.angle_alpha   90.00
_cell.angle_beta   90.00
_cell.angle_gamma   90.00
#
_symmetry.space_group_name_H-M   'P 1'
#
loop_
_entity.id
_entity.type
_entity.pdbx_description
1 polymer ?
#
loop_
_entity_poly.entity_id
_entity_poly.type
_entity_poly.pdbx_seq_one_letter_code
_entity_poly.pdbx_strand_id
1 'polypeptide(L)'
;MDDIARTYNWSTSTICTILENKDIIEEIQASKGYTQLLDDVERLLLIRMHEKQLRGDNFNEKIICEKVTVIFADIVKKMPGSSTAKKVF
;
A
#
# COMPACT_ATOMS: atom_id res chain seq x y z
N MET A 1 28.59 4.66 -7.08
CA MET A 1 28.16 5.41 -5.89
C MET A 1 28.81 6.78 -5.82
N ASP A 2 30.14 6.88 -5.91
CA ASP A 2 30.88 8.16 -5.91
C ASP A 2 30.45 9.13 -7.02
N ASP A 3 30.20 8.62 -8.22
CA ASP A 3 29.82 9.45 -9.38
C ASP A 3 28.46 10.15 -9.17
N ILE A 4 27.50 9.41 -8.62
CA ILE A 4 26.16 9.92 -8.27
C ILE A 4 26.28 10.89 -7.07
N ALA A 5 27.06 10.54 -6.05
CA ALA A 5 27.29 11.39 -4.89
C ALA A 5 27.92 12.74 -5.29
N ARG A 6 28.88 12.74 -6.22
CA ARG A 6 29.48 13.96 -6.79
C ARG A 6 28.51 14.74 -7.66
N THR A 7 27.75 14.06 -8.51
CA THR A 7 26.75 14.68 -9.40
C THR A 7 25.70 15.45 -8.61
N TYR A 8 25.22 14.89 -7.50
CA TYR A 8 24.20 15.50 -6.66
C TYR A 8 24.78 16.27 -5.46
N ASN A 9 26.12 16.34 -5.33
CA ASN A 9 26.84 16.92 -4.20
C ASN A 9 26.32 16.42 -2.83
N TRP A 10 26.03 15.13 -2.74
CA TRP A 10 25.54 14.47 -1.54
C TRP A 10 26.62 13.62 -0.90
N SER A 11 26.52 13.44 0.41
CA SER A 11 27.37 12.48 1.10
C SER A 11 27.04 11.06 0.61
N THR A 12 28.07 10.22 0.50
CA THR A 12 27.91 8.82 0.13
C THR A 12 26.93 8.10 1.06
N SER A 13 26.92 8.44 2.36
CA SER A 13 25.95 7.90 3.34
C SER A 13 24.51 8.25 2.99
N THR A 14 24.23 9.49 2.58
CA THR A 14 22.87 9.91 2.18
C THR A 14 22.40 9.12 0.97
N ILE A 15 23.28 8.90 -0.01
CA ILE A 15 22.95 8.11 -1.20
C ILE A 15 22.67 6.65 -0.83
N CYS A 16 23.49 6.04 0.04
CA CYS A 16 23.26 4.68 0.51
C CYS A 16 21.90 4.52 1.19
N THR A 17 21.56 5.42 2.13
CA THR A 17 20.27 5.36 2.83
C THR A 17 19.07 5.51 1.89
N ILE A 18 19.18 6.35 0.86
CA ILE A 18 18.12 6.50 -0.15
C ILE A 18 17.96 5.20 -0.97
N LEU A 19 19.06 4.57 -1.36
CA LEU A 19 19.03 3.30 -2.09
C LEU A 19 18.45 2.17 -1.24
N GLU A 20 18.85 2.07 0.03
CA GLU A 20 18.30 1.09 0.98
C GLU A 20 16.79 1.28 1.17
N ASN A 21 16.32 2.53 1.32
CA ASN A 21 14.89 2.81 1.43
C ASN A 21 14.13 2.46 0.14
N LYS A 22 14.73 2.67 -1.03
CA LYS A 22 14.13 2.29 -2.32
C LYS A 22 13.96 0.76 -2.40
N ASP A 23 14.99 0.02 -2.04
CA ASP A 23 14.97 -1.44 -2.07
C ASP A 23 13.95 -2.02 -1.07
N ILE A 24 13.82 -1.42 0.12
CA ILE A 24 12.77 -1.78 1.09
C ILE A 24 11.37 -1.55 0.52
N ILE A 25 11.14 -0.42 -0.17
CA ILE A 25 9.84 -0.13 -0.79
C ILE A 25 9.54 -1.13 -1.91
N GLU A 26 10.52 -1.43 -2.75
CA GLU A 26 10.38 -2.43 -3.81
C GLU A 26 10.16 -3.83 -3.23
N GLU A 27 10.81 -4.20 -2.13
CA GLU A 27 10.59 -5.46 -1.43
C GLU A 27 9.19 -5.55 -0.81
N ILE A 28 8.69 -4.46 -0.22
CA ILE A 28 7.32 -4.39 0.30
C ILE A 28 6.30 -4.53 -0.85
N GLN A 29 6.55 -3.90 -2.00
CA GLN A 29 5.68 -3.99 -3.18
C GLN A 29 5.75 -5.37 -3.85
N ALA A 30 6.94 -5.97 -3.91
CA ALA A 30 7.19 -7.30 -4.45
C ALA A 30 6.76 -8.42 -3.49
N SER A 31 6.60 -8.10 -2.21
CA SER A 31 6.06 -9.02 -1.22
C SER A 31 4.67 -9.45 -1.67
N LYS A 32 4.50 -10.77 -1.76
CA LYS A 32 3.23 -11.42 -2.11
C LYS A 32 2.06 -10.93 -1.26
N GLY A 33 2.31 -10.41 -0.06
CA GLY A 33 1.30 -9.83 0.81
C GLY A 33 0.69 -8.52 0.29
N TYR A 34 1.47 -7.65 -0.37
CA TYR A 34 0.95 -6.38 -0.90
C TYR A 34 0.10 -6.60 -2.15
N THR A 35 0.55 -7.49 -3.04
CA THR A 35 -0.24 -7.88 -4.23
C THR A 35 -1.51 -8.62 -3.84
N GLN A 36 -1.45 -9.57 -2.88
CA GLN A 36 -2.65 -10.23 -2.35
C GLN A 36 -3.61 -9.27 -1.65
N LEU A 37 -3.10 -8.26 -0.93
CA LEU A 37 -3.92 -7.24 -0.30
C LEU A 37 -4.70 -6.42 -1.32
N LEU A 38 -4.07 -6.02 -2.42
CA LEU A 38 -4.74 -5.31 -3.51
C LEU A 38 -5.79 -6.19 -4.20
N ASP A 39 -5.45 -7.46 -4.49
CA ASP A 39 -6.38 -8.43 -5.09
C ASP A 39 -7.62 -8.68 -4.21
N ASP A 40 -7.42 -8.77 -2.89
CA ASP A 40 -8.50 -8.96 -1.92
C ASP A 40 -9.40 -7.72 -1.81
N VAL A 41 -8.82 -6.52 -1.85
CA VAL A 41 -9.57 -5.26 -1.89
C VAL A 41 -10.41 -5.18 -3.16
N GLU A 42 -9.82 -5.44 -4.32
CA GLU A 42 -10.51 -5.39 -5.62
C GLU A 42 -11.65 -6.42 -5.68
N ARG A 43 -11.39 -7.65 -5.27
CA ARG A 43 -12.42 -8.71 -5.24
C ARG A 43 -13.59 -8.34 -4.33
N LEU A 44 -13.33 -7.88 -3.11
CA LEU A 44 -14.37 -7.50 -2.17
C LEU A 44 -15.16 -6.27 -2.63
N LEU A 45 -14.48 -5.33 -3.29
CA LEU A 45 -15.12 -4.17 -3.89
C LEU A 45 -16.09 -4.59 -5.01
N LEU A 46 -15.66 -5.48 -5.90
CA LEU A 46 -16.50 -6.00 -7.00
C LEU A 46 -17.76 -6.70 -6.49
N ILE A 47 -17.64 -7.58 -5.49
CA ILE A 47 -18.78 -8.27 -4.87
C ILE A 47 -19.77 -7.23 -4.30
N ARG A 48 -19.27 -6.27 -3.52
CA ARG A 48 -20.10 -5.22 -2.91
C ARG A 48 -20.72 -4.29 -3.93
N MET A 49 -20.04 -4.01 -5.04
CA MET A 49 -20.62 -3.21 -6.12
C MET A 49 -21.75 -3.97 -6.81
N HIS A 50 -21.54 -5.24 -7.13
CA HIS A 50 -22.52 -6.09 -7.78
C HIS A 50 -23.82 -6.22 -6.94
N GLU A 51 -23.70 -6.47 -5.63
CA GLU A 51 -24.84 -6.53 -4.69
C GLU A 51 -25.66 -5.23 -4.64
N LYS A 52 -25.00 -4.07 -4.75
CA LYS A 52 -25.62 -2.76 -4.64
C LYS A 52 -26.15 -2.23 -5.97
N GLN A 53 -25.51 -2.60 -7.09
CA GLN A 53 -26.03 -2.34 -8.43
C GLN A 53 -27.35 -3.08 -8.66
N LEU A 54 -27.49 -4.31 -8.15
CA LEU A 54 -28.75 -5.06 -8.15
C LEU A 54 -29.89 -4.35 -7.39
N ARG A 55 -29.53 -3.46 -6.44
CA ARG A 55 -30.48 -2.61 -5.70
C ARG A 55 -30.74 -1.25 -6.37
N GLY A 56 -30.11 -0.98 -7.51
CA GLY A 56 -30.24 0.30 -8.23
C GLY A 56 -29.42 1.45 -7.62
N ASP A 57 -28.46 1.18 -6.72
CA ASP A 57 -27.56 2.20 -6.20
C ASP A 57 -26.60 2.67 -7.31
N ASN A 58 -26.38 3.99 -7.43
CA ASN A 58 -25.38 4.57 -8.34
C ASN A 58 -24.02 4.71 -7.65
N PHE A 59 -22.94 4.40 -8.37
CA PHE A 59 -21.57 4.54 -7.87
C PHE A 59 -20.91 5.75 -8.52
N ASN A 60 -20.52 6.72 -7.69
CA ASN A 60 -19.58 7.76 -8.10
C ASN A 60 -18.20 7.47 -7.52
N GLU A 61 -17.17 8.08 -8.09
CA GLU A 61 -15.78 7.91 -7.67
C GLU A 61 -15.59 8.13 -6.17
N LYS A 62 -16.21 9.18 -5.59
CA LYS A 62 -16.11 9.48 -4.17
C LYS A 62 -16.62 8.34 -3.27
N ILE A 63 -17.76 7.76 -3.64
CA ILE A 63 -18.37 6.62 -2.93
C ILE A 63 -17.49 5.37 -3.08
N ILE A 64 -16.87 5.18 -4.24
CA ILE A 64 -15.95 4.06 -4.49
C ILE A 64 -14.70 4.20 -3.63
N CYS A 65 -14.07 5.38 -3.60
CA CYS A 65 -12.90 5.65 -2.76
C CYS A 65 -13.19 5.41 -1.28
N GLU A 66 -14.32 5.93 -0.77
CA GLU A 66 -14.71 5.72 0.63
C GLU A 66 -14.89 4.23 0.96
N LYS A 67 -15.45 3.46 0.03
CA LYS A 67 -15.61 2.00 0.19
C LYS A 67 -14.27 1.26 0.17
N VAL A 68 -13.36 1.65 -0.71
CA VAL A 68 -12.00 1.07 -0.79
C VAL A 68 -11.26 1.30 0.53
N THR A 69 -11.33 2.50 1.11
CA THR A 69 -10.70 2.81 2.40
C THR A 69 -11.23 1.90 3.52
N VAL A 70 -12.55 1.68 3.57
CA VAL A 70 -13.17 0.81 4.58
C VAL A 70 -12.76 -0.66 4.40
N ILE A 71 -12.73 -1.15 3.16
CA ILE A 71 -12.33 -2.54 2.85
C ILE A 71 -10.87 -2.76 3.21
N PHE A 72 -9.98 -1.84 2.83
CA PHE A 72 -8.56 -1.90 3.15
C PHE A 72 -8.33 -1.94 4.66
N ALA A 73 -8.97 -1.05 5.43
CA ALA A 73 -8.85 -1.03 6.89
C ALA A 73 -9.32 -2.33 7.55
N ASP A 74 -10.40 -2.95 7.04
CA ASP A 74 -10.91 -4.22 7.55
C ASP A 74 -9.96 -5.39 7.25
N ILE A 75 -9.35 -5.43 6.07
CA ILE A 75 -8.35 -6.46 5.72
C ILE A 75 -7.09 -6.29 6.57
N VAL A 76 -6.57 -5.06 6.71
CA VAL A 76 -5.39 -4.77 7.53
C VAL A 76 -5.62 -5.14 9.00
N LYS A 77 -6.83 -4.90 9.53
CA LYS A 77 -7.20 -5.29 10.90
C LYS A 77 -7.26 -6.81 11.09
N LYS A 78 -7.61 -7.56 10.05
CA LYS A 78 -7.72 -9.04 10.08
C LYS A 78 -6.39 -9.74 9.83
N MET A 79 -5.39 -9.03 9.30
CA MET A 79 -4.07 -9.61 9.03
C MET A 79 -3.36 -9.96 10.35
N PRO A 80 -3.05 -11.25 10.61
CA PRO A 80 -2.37 -11.67 11.83
C PRO A 80 -0.91 -11.20 11.76
N GLY A 81 -0.59 -10.14 12.50
CA GLY A 81 0.73 -9.50 12.46
C GLY A 81 0.70 -7.98 12.63
N SER A 82 -0.47 -7.34 12.55
CA SER A 82 -0.63 -5.91 12.89
C SER A 82 -0.60 -5.69 14.42
N SER A 83 0.47 -6.14 15.06
CA SER A 83 0.95 -5.50 16.28
C SER A 83 1.71 -4.28 15.81
N THR A 84 1.20 -3.09 16.13
CA THR A 84 1.96 -1.86 16.06
C THR A 84 3.27 -2.06 16.82
N ALA A 85 4.34 -2.39 16.11
CA ALA A 85 5.68 -2.24 16.63
C ALA A 85 5.87 -0.73 16.80
N LYS A 86 5.60 -0.24 18.01
CA LYS A 86 6.04 1.06 18.47
C LYS A 86 7.55 1.07 18.32
N LYS A 87 8.05 1.64 17.22
CA LYS A 87 9.45 2.02 17.11
C LYS A 87 9.60 3.22 18.04
N VAL A 88 10.07 2.93 19.25
CA VAL A 88 10.60 3.95 20.15
C VAL A 88 11.81 4.55 19.42
N PHE A 89 11.72 5.85 19.16
CA PHE A 89 12.83 6.65 18.61
C PHE A 89 13.97 6.74 19.62
#